data_AF-V3ZFJ2-F1
#
_entry.id   AF-V3ZFJ2-F1
#
_cell.length_a   1.000
_cell.length_b   1.000
_cell.length_c   1.000
_cell.angle_alpha   90.00
_cell.angle_beta   90.00
_cell.angle_gamma   90.00
#
_symmetry.space_group_name_H-M   'P 1'
#
loop_
_entity.id
_entity.type
_entity.pdbx_description
1 polymer ?
#
loop_
_entity_poly.entity_id
_entity_poly.type
_entity_poly.pdbx_seq_one_letter_code
_entity_poly.pdbx_strand_id
1 'polypeptide(L)'
;MAIYCKTSNSSSTLCRQDLWSNCELTYALDPFQCKCILCVTFWKNVFGSSADLLFDSYKKRMELSSDISIKMSDMVKVGDRVSVHGKSVKSLTNGIYEGKRYFYCTTGHGIMVPYREVVKLQPYVKTPSLNNIMFPSYNQVRKARQEREEILEAFYRSRSTSPKLYSTQNKHQLSRVLTADTNDMAYKDRLQMHRRCSKHEREERQQFEKNMREEKKVLTKLFGTGERAERLEETLKYLQKGYEKGQDEKAQNQKYSLNSDSDNEE
;
A
#
# COMPACT_ATOMS: atom_id res chain seq x y z
N MET A 1 5.94 3.68 28.90
CA MET A 1 6.73 3.44 30.13
C MET A 1 5.92 2.44 30.93
N ALA A 2 6.21 1.15 30.76
CA ALA A 2 5.55 0.09 31.52
C ALA A 2 6.31 -0.04 32.85
N ILE A 3 5.63 0.19 33.96
CA ILE A 3 6.19 0.01 35.29
C ILE A 3 6.14 -1.50 35.59
N TYR A 4 7.29 -2.16 35.57
CA TYR A 4 7.42 -3.50 36.11
C TYR A 4 7.83 -3.38 37.58
N CYS A 5 6.91 -3.75 38.49
CA CYS A 5 7.26 -3.99 39.88
C CYS A 5 7.82 -5.41 40.02
N LYS A 6 9.09 -5.49 40.42
CA LYS A 6 9.72 -6.73 40.86
C LYS A 6 9.29 -6.99 42.30
N THR A 7 8.48 -8.01 42.54
CA THR A 7 8.04 -8.40 43.89
C THR A 7 9.04 -9.38 44.50
N SER A 8 9.69 -8.97 45.58
CA SER A 8 10.33 -9.90 46.53
C SER A 8 9.47 -9.96 47.79
N ASN A 9 8.93 -11.15 48.06
CA ASN A 9 8.31 -11.64 49.29
C ASN A 9 8.14 -10.66 50.46
N SER A 10 6.89 -10.33 50.78
CA SER A 10 6.19 -10.83 51.97
C SER A 10 5.05 -9.86 52.35
N SER A 11 3.93 -10.42 52.80
CA SER A 11 2.72 -9.76 53.28
C SER A 11 1.78 -9.17 52.21
N SER A 12 0.60 -9.75 52.21
CA SER A 12 -0.55 -9.57 51.36
C SER A 12 -1.31 -8.26 51.56
N THR A 13 -1.50 -7.52 50.48
CA THR A 13 -2.78 -6.86 50.15
C THR A 13 -2.94 -6.93 48.65
N LEU A 14 -3.88 -7.76 48.19
CA LEU A 14 -4.32 -7.84 46.80
C LEU A 14 -4.89 -6.48 46.39
N CYS A 15 -4.12 -5.67 45.66
CA CYS A 15 -4.71 -4.57 44.88
C CYS A 15 -5.50 -5.19 43.73
N ARG A 16 -6.84 -5.16 43.86
CA ARG A 16 -7.80 -5.55 42.81
C ARG A 16 -7.45 -4.89 41.49
N GLN A 17 -7.03 -5.68 40.50
CA GLN A 17 -6.98 -5.29 39.10
C GLN A 17 -8.39 -5.05 38.51
N ASP A 18 -9.45 -5.49 39.20
CA ASP A 18 -10.84 -5.43 38.72
C ASP A 18 -11.51 -4.05 38.81
N LEU A 19 -10.84 -3.01 39.31
CA LEU A 19 -11.41 -1.66 39.36
C LEU A 19 -11.12 -0.84 38.09
N TRP A 20 -10.26 -1.33 37.20
CA TRP A 20 -9.89 -0.62 35.97
C TRP A 20 -10.75 -1.03 34.76
N SER A 21 -11.49 -2.13 34.84
CA SER A 21 -12.34 -2.64 33.77
C SER A 21 -13.61 -1.80 33.52
N ASN A 22 -14.01 -0.95 34.46
CA ASN A 22 -15.16 -0.05 34.30
C ASN A 22 -14.79 1.35 33.79
N CYS A 23 -13.51 1.62 33.57
CA CYS A 23 -13.07 2.85 32.92
C CYS A 23 -12.76 2.51 31.46
N GLU A 24 -13.70 2.76 30.54
CA GLU A 24 -13.50 2.65 29.08
C GLU A 24 -12.53 3.72 28.54
N LEU A 25 -11.39 3.89 29.20
CA LEU A 25 -10.27 4.65 28.70
C LEU A 25 -9.49 3.74 27.76
N THR A 26 -9.84 3.83 26.49
CA THR A 26 -8.96 3.40 25.39
C THR A 26 -7.54 3.91 25.65
N TYR A 27 -6.57 3.03 25.44
CA TYR A 27 -5.14 3.09 25.82
C TYR A 27 -4.31 4.30 25.32
N ALA A 28 -4.94 5.42 24.93
CA ALA A 28 -4.28 6.61 24.38
C ALA A 28 -4.38 7.86 25.26
N LEU A 29 -5.18 7.85 26.34
CA LEU A 29 -5.33 9.02 27.22
C LEU A 29 -4.48 8.84 28.48
N ASP A 30 -3.64 9.84 28.75
CA ASP A 30 -2.79 9.92 29.93
C ASP A 30 -3.64 9.73 31.21
N PRO A 31 -3.29 8.82 32.12
CA PRO A 31 -4.13 8.46 33.28
C PRO A 31 -4.35 9.62 34.26
N PHE A 32 -3.62 10.73 34.13
CA PHE A 32 -3.92 12.00 34.84
C PHE A 32 -5.07 12.80 34.22
N GLN A 33 -5.54 12.45 33.02
CA GLN A 33 -6.62 13.15 32.30
C GLN A 33 -8.01 12.62 32.67
N CYS A 34 -8.10 11.47 33.33
CA CYS A 34 -9.39 10.94 33.74
C CYS A 34 -9.96 11.74 34.92
N LYS A 35 -11.12 12.37 34.70
CA LYS A 35 -11.87 13.09 35.74
C LYS A 35 -12.84 12.18 36.53
N CYS A 36 -12.71 10.87 36.39
CA CYS A 36 -13.58 9.92 37.09
C CYS A 36 -13.33 9.99 38.61
N ILE A 37 -14.39 9.88 39.41
CA ILE A 37 -14.29 9.94 40.89
C ILE A 37 -13.31 8.88 41.41
N LEU A 38 -13.31 7.68 40.83
CA LEU A 38 -12.41 6.59 41.22
C LEU A 38 -10.94 6.94 40.95
N CYS A 39 -10.66 7.58 39.81
CA CYS A 39 -9.34 7.99 39.37
C CYS A 39 -8.79 9.10 40.27
N VAL A 40 -9.63 10.11 40.56
CA VAL A 40 -9.28 11.20 41.48
C VAL A 40 -9.01 10.67 42.89
N THR A 41 -9.85 9.77 43.39
CA THR A 41 -9.70 9.18 44.72
C THR A 41 -8.44 8.31 44.80
N PHE A 42 -8.16 7.52 43.77
CA PHE A 42 -6.95 6.73 43.67
C PHE A 42 -5.70 7.62 43.73
N TRP A 43 -5.62 8.67 42.90
CA TRP A 43 -4.45 9.55 42.88
C TRP A 43 -4.28 10.33 44.18
N LYS A 44 -5.38 10.77 44.82
CA LYS A 44 -5.32 11.37 46.16
C LYS A 44 -4.83 10.40 47.23
N ASN A 45 -5.22 9.13 47.16
CA ASN A 45 -4.74 8.13 48.12
C ASN A 45 -3.28 7.75 47.90
N VAL A 46 -2.81 7.71 46.65
CA VAL A 46 -1.42 7.34 46.32
C VAL A 46 -0.44 8.47 46.62
N PHE A 47 -0.80 9.72 46.29
CA PHE A 47 0.11 10.87 46.41
C PHE A 47 -0.21 11.81 47.58
N GLY A 48 -1.29 11.57 48.33
CA GLY A 48 -1.70 12.41 49.45
C GLY A 48 -1.89 13.87 49.04
N SER A 49 -1.39 14.79 49.86
CA SER A 49 -1.43 16.24 49.61
C SER A 49 -0.66 16.70 48.35
N SER A 50 0.24 15.86 47.82
CA SER A 50 0.99 16.17 46.60
C SER A 50 0.19 15.91 45.33
N ALA A 51 -0.96 15.23 45.42
CA ALA A 51 -1.84 15.00 44.28
C ALA A 51 -2.34 16.32 43.69
N ASP A 52 -2.67 17.29 44.54
CA ASP A 52 -3.20 18.58 44.11
C ASP A 52 -2.15 19.39 43.30
N LEU A 53 -0.86 19.26 43.64
CA LEU A 53 0.23 19.88 42.87
C LEU A 53 0.37 19.28 41.46
N LEU A 54 0.08 17.98 41.29
CA LEU A 54 0.10 17.33 39.98
C LEU A 54 -1.09 17.79 39.13
N PHE A 55 -2.27 17.94 39.73
CA PHE A 55 -3.45 18.49 39.05
C PHE A 55 -3.27 19.97 38.70
N ASP A 56 -2.68 20.78 39.57
CA ASP A 56 -2.38 22.19 39.29
C ASP A 56 -1.31 22.36 38.20
N SER A 57 -0.28 21.51 38.19
CA SER A 57 0.72 21.47 37.11
C SER A 57 0.09 21.11 35.76
N TYR A 58 -0.87 20.19 35.76
CA TYR A 58 -1.59 19.83 34.55
C TYR A 58 -2.52 20.96 34.08
N LYS A 59 -3.27 21.57 35.00
CA LYS A 59 -4.17 22.68 34.72
C LYS A 59 -3.41 23.89 34.15
N LYS A 60 -2.27 24.25 34.75
CA LYS A 60 -1.38 25.30 34.21
C LYS A 60 -0.83 24.96 32.83
N ARG A 61 -0.51 23.68 32.56
CA ARG A 61 -0.08 23.23 31.22
C ARG A 61 -1.21 23.32 30.19
N MET A 62 -2.46 23.06 30.58
CA MET A 62 -3.62 23.29 29.71
C MET A 62 -3.91 24.77 29.48
N GLU A 63 -3.83 25.60 30.51
CA GLU A 63 -4.02 27.06 30.40
C GLU A 63 -2.97 27.68 29.46
N LEU A 64 -1.70 27.27 29.57
CA LEU A 64 -0.64 27.67 28.62
C LEU A 64 -0.87 27.18 27.19
N SER A 65 -1.63 26.10 26.99
CA SER A 65 -2.03 25.63 25.66
C SER A 65 -3.27 26.35 25.11
N SER A 66 -4.05 27.01 25.97
CA SER A 66 -5.33 27.66 25.61
C SER A 66 -5.18 29.04 24.97
N ASP A 67 -4.01 29.69 25.09
CA ASP A 67 -3.70 30.93 24.36
C ASP A 67 -3.53 30.70 22.85
N ILE A 68 -3.55 29.45 22.41
CA ILE A 68 -3.66 29.09 20.99
C ILE A 68 -5.15 29.19 20.62
N SER A 69 -5.67 30.42 20.51
CA SER A 69 -6.99 30.73 19.93
C SER A 69 -7.02 30.47 18.42
N ILE A 70 -6.50 29.32 17.99
CA ILE A 70 -6.60 28.83 16.63
C ILE A 70 -7.96 28.17 16.54
N LYS A 71 -8.82 28.68 15.65
CA LYS A 71 -10.11 28.05 15.37
C LYS A 71 -9.85 26.58 15.05
N MET A 72 -10.63 25.66 15.62
CA MET A 72 -10.43 24.22 15.39
C MET A 72 -10.48 23.84 13.90
N SER A 73 -11.12 24.67 13.06
CA SER A 73 -11.11 24.55 11.58
C SER A 73 -9.72 24.64 10.96
N ASP A 74 -8.80 25.35 11.60
CA ASP A 74 -7.48 25.69 11.07
C ASP A 74 -6.40 24.76 11.63
N MET A 75 -6.81 23.72 12.39
CA MET A 75 -5.92 22.68 12.85
C MET A 75 -5.45 21.78 11.69
N VAL A 76 -4.13 21.67 11.54
CA VAL A 76 -3.45 20.78 10.60
C VAL A 76 -3.69 19.34 11.04
N LYS A 77 -4.16 18.52 10.11
CA LYS A 77 -4.36 17.09 10.34
C LYS A 77 -3.18 16.29 9.81
N VAL A 78 -2.97 15.09 10.35
CA VAL A 78 -1.98 14.15 9.83
C VAL A 78 -2.32 13.85 8.36
N GLY A 79 -1.35 14.07 7.47
CA GLY A 79 -1.51 13.91 6.01
C GLY A 79 -1.75 15.21 5.25
N ASP A 80 -2.04 16.33 5.93
CA ASP A 80 -2.10 17.64 5.27
C ASP A 80 -0.71 18.07 4.76
N ARG A 81 -0.69 18.72 3.60
CA ARG A 81 0.53 19.37 3.10
C ARG A 81 0.75 20.67 3.85
N VAL A 82 1.96 20.85 4.36
CA VAL A 82 2.33 22.03 5.13
C VAL A 82 3.64 22.62 4.63
N SER A 83 3.78 23.92 4.81
CA SER A 83 5.03 24.66 4.59
C SER A 83 5.53 25.19 5.93
N VAL A 84 6.83 25.07 6.13
CA VAL A 84 7.53 25.58 7.32
C VAL A 84 8.45 26.69 6.82
N HIS A 85 8.22 27.92 7.27
CA HIS A 85 9.02 29.11 6.89
C HIS A 85 9.16 29.41 5.39
N GLY A 86 8.29 28.85 4.54
CA GLY A 86 8.33 29.11 3.09
C GLY A 86 9.60 28.60 2.38
N LYS A 87 10.41 27.77 3.03
CA LYS A 87 11.68 27.25 2.49
C LYS A 87 11.71 25.72 2.54
N SER A 88 12.45 25.11 1.61
CA SER A 88 12.72 23.67 1.68
C SER A 88 13.61 23.39 2.89
N VAL A 89 13.00 22.80 3.92
CA VAL A 89 13.69 22.49 5.17
C VAL A 89 14.52 21.24 4.97
N LYS A 90 15.85 21.40 4.94
CA LYS A 90 16.79 20.29 5.07
C LYS A 90 16.99 20.04 6.57
N SER A 91 16.44 18.96 7.09
CA SER A 91 16.53 18.65 8.52
C SER A 91 17.46 17.48 8.75
N LEU A 92 18.27 17.49 9.81
CA LEU A 92 19.13 16.34 10.12
C LEU A 92 18.41 15.18 10.81
N THR A 93 17.14 15.35 11.20
CA THR A 93 16.45 14.34 12.02
C THR A 93 15.69 13.30 11.21
N ASN A 94 15.60 12.09 11.77
CA ASN A 94 14.91 10.91 11.20
C ASN A 94 13.60 10.58 11.96
N GLY A 95 12.97 11.59 12.56
CA GLY A 95 11.74 11.43 13.34
C GLY A 95 11.95 10.91 14.77
N ILE A 96 13.20 10.88 15.25
CA ILE A 96 13.55 10.60 16.65
C ILE A 96 13.90 11.92 17.35
N TYR A 97 13.30 12.17 18.51
CA TYR A 97 13.61 13.31 19.36
C TYR A 97 13.74 12.83 20.81
N GLU A 98 14.85 13.19 21.46
CA GLU A 98 15.18 12.76 22.83
C GLU A 98 15.08 11.23 23.04
N GLY A 99 15.56 10.45 22.06
CA GLY A 99 15.55 8.99 22.11
C GLY A 99 14.19 8.32 21.91
N LYS A 100 13.11 9.09 21.72
CA LYS A 100 11.77 8.58 21.40
C LYS A 100 11.46 8.78 19.92
N ARG A 101 10.88 7.74 19.29
CA ARG A 101 10.47 7.79 17.89
C ARG A 101 9.02 8.27 17.78
N TYR A 102 8.79 9.29 16.98
CA TYR A 102 7.46 9.85 16.72
C TYR A 102 6.92 9.46 15.35
N PHE A 103 7.78 9.42 14.33
CA PHE A 103 7.41 8.98 12.98
C PHE A 103 8.61 8.35 12.25
N TYR A 104 8.33 7.65 11.15
CA TYR A 104 9.35 7.10 10.27
C TYR A 104 9.54 8.04 9.07
N CYS A 105 10.77 8.49 8.87
CA CYS A 105 11.16 9.23 7.68
C CYS A 105 12.62 8.92 7.30
N THR A 106 12.98 9.24 6.06
CA THR A 106 14.37 9.23 5.59
C THR A 106 15.18 10.31 6.32
N THR A 107 16.45 10.04 6.58
CA THR A 107 17.40 11.05 7.09
C THR A 107 17.38 12.26 6.17
N GLY A 108 17.31 13.48 6.71
CA GLY A 108 17.17 14.69 5.87
C GLY A 108 15.76 15.31 5.87
N HIS A 109 14.72 14.55 6.22
CA HIS A 109 13.35 14.86 5.81
C HIS A 109 12.39 15.17 6.97
N GLY A 110 12.63 14.62 8.16
CA GLY A 110 11.76 14.88 9.31
C GLY A 110 12.21 16.13 10.05
N ILE A 111 11.29 17.04 10.37
CA ILE A 111 11.55 18.15 11.29
C ILE A 111 10.43 18.23 12.33
N MET A 112 10.79 18.56 13.56
CA MET A 112 9.84 18.93 14.61
C MET A 112 9.85 20.44 14.75
N VAL A 113 8.67 21.05 14.64
CA VAL A 113 8.51 22.51 14.53
C VAL A 113 7.33 22.93 15.40
N PRO A 114 7.39 24.10 16.07
CA PRO A 114 6.25 24.68 16.75
C PRO A 114 5.07 24.88 15.79
N TYR A 115 3.86 24.61 16.26
CA TYR A 115 2.65 24.72 15.45
C TYR A 115 2.45 26.10 14.81
N ARG A 116 2.92 27.17 15.48
CA ARG A 116 2.83 28.55 15.02
C ARG A 116 3.60 28.83 13.72
N GLU A 117 4.59 28.00 13.39
CA GLU A 117 5.43 28.15 12.20
C GLU A 117 4.92 27.29 11.03
N VAL A 118 3.89 26.48 11.26
CA VAL A 118 3.31 25.58 10.27
C VAL A 118 2.20 26.31 9.53
N VAL A 119 2.40 26.53 8.24
CA VAL A 119 1.39 27.11 7.36
C VAL A 119 0.80 25.99 6.50
N LYS A 120 -0.52 25.77 6.61
CA LYS A 120 -1.22 24.79 5.78
C LYS A 120 -1.15 25.22 4.31
N LEU A 121 -0.59 24.36 3.48
CA LEU A 121 -0.61 24.58 2.04
C LEU A 121 -2.02 24.29 1.55
N GLN A 122 -2.54 25.18 0.70
CA GLN A 122 -3.76 24.88 -0.01
C GLN A 122 -3.54 23.58 -0.80
N PRO A 123 -4.47 22.62 -0.74
CA PRO A 123 -4.38 21.45 -1.59
C PRO A 123 -4.25 21.95 -3.02
N TYR A 124 -3.33 21.34 -3.78
CA TYR A 124 -3.23 21.64 -5.20
C TYR A 124 -4.62 21.40 -5.79
N VAL A 125 -5.27 22.49 -6.20
CA VAL A 125 -6.52 22.41 -6.96
C VAL A 125 -6.13 21.59 -8.18
N LYS A 126 -6.65 20.36 -8.27
CA LYS A 126 -6.44 19.50 -9.44
C LYS A 126 -6.65 20.41 -10.65
N THR A 127 -5.66 20.43 -11.53
CA THR A 127 -5.53 21.32 -12.69
C THR A 127 -6.91 21.79 -13.17
N PRO A 128 -7.14 23.10 -13.34
CA PRO A 128 -8.39 23.59 -13.92
C PRO A 128 -8.70 22.76 -15.15
N SER A 129 -9.95 22.31 -15.31
CA SER A 129 -10.37 21.34 -16.35
C SER A 129 -9.68 21.70 -17.66
N LEU A 130 -8.61 20.98 -17.96
CA LEU A 130 -7.76 21.32 -19.07
C LEU A 130 -8.59 21.02 -20.30
N ASN A 131 -9.10 22.07 -20.95
CA ASN A 131 -9.38 22.04 -22.38
C ASN A 131 -8.00 21.94 -23.07
N ASN A 132 -7.34 20.79 -22.89
CA ASN A 132 -5.92 20.59 -23.08
C ASN A 132 -5.62 20.44 -24.57
N ILE A 133 -5.30 21.55 -25.24
CA ILE A 133 -4.87 21.52 -26.65
C ILE A 133 -3.58 20.68 -26.80
N MET A 134 -2.75 20.63 -25.74
CA MET A 134 -1.47 19.91 -25.73
C MET A 134 -1.63 18.39 -25.54
N PHE A 135 -2.79 17.93 -25.08
CA PHE A 135 -3.09 16.51 -24.86
C PHE A 135 -4.51 16.23 -25.36
N PRO A 136 -4.69 16.02 -26.68
CA PRO A 136 -6.00 15.77 -27.26
C PRO A 136 -6.64 14.55 -26.58
N SER A 137 -7.97 14.53 -26.53
CA SER A 137 -8.68 13.35 -26.03
C SER A 137 -8.32 12.13 -26.89
N TYR A 138 -8.40 10.92 -26.33
CA TYR A 138 -8.11 9.69 -27.07
C TYR A 138 -8.89 9.62 -28.40
N ASN A 139 -10.15 10.07 -28.40
CA ASN A 139 -10.99 10.13 -29.58
C ASN A 139 -10.46 11.12 -30.63
N GLN A 140 -9.95 12.29 -30.21
CA GLN A 140 -9.30 13.25 -31.11
C GLN A 140 -8.00 12.70 -31.70
N VAL A 141 -7.19 12.01 -30.89
CA VAL A 141 -5.96 11.35 -31.37
C VAL A 141 -6.29 10.23 -32.37
N ARG A 142 -7.33 9.42 -32.11
CA ARG A 142 -7.78 8.35 -33.01
C ARG A 142 -8.22 8.93 -34.35
N LYS A 143 -9.07 9.97 -34.34
CA LYS A 143 -9.54 10.66 -35.54
C LYS A 143 -8.39 11.28 -36.34
N ALA A 144 -7.45 11.95 -35.67
CA ALA A 144 -6.27 12.53 -36.33
C ALA A 144 -5.33 11.47 -36.94
N ARG A 145 -5.28 10.26 -36.39
CA ARG A 145 -4.53 9.13 -36.98
C ARG A 145 -5.21 8.62 -38.24
N GLN A 146 -6.53 8.43 -38.20
CA GLN A 146 -7.33 8.03 -39.36
C GLN A 146 -7.20 9.05 -40.50
N GLU A 147 -7.36 10.34 -40.22
CA GLU A 147 -7.20 11.40 -41.22
C GLU A 147 -5.78 11.41 -41.82
N ARG A 148 -4.75 11.13 -41.00
CA ARG A 148 -3.37 11.03 -41.49
C ARG A 148 -3.18 9.80 -42.39
N GLU A 149 -3.80 8.68 -42.06
CA GLU A 149 -3.77 7.45 -42.86
C GLU A 149 -4.47 7.66 -44.21
N GLU A 150 -5.65 8.29 -44.22
CA GLU A 150 -6.36 8.66 -45.46
C GLU A 150 -5.53 9.59 -46.35
N ILE A 151 -4.89 10.61 -45.77
CA ILE A 151 -4.00 11.53 -46.50
C ILE A 151 -2.81 10.77 -47.10
N LEU A 152 -2.19 9.87 -46.34
CA LEU A 152 -1.09 9.04 -46.83
C LEU A 152 -1.55 8.13 -47.96
N GLU A 153 -2.71 7.47 -47.80
CA GLU A 153 -3.24 6.57 -48.80
C GLU A 153 -3.58 7.30 -50.11
N ALA A 154 -4.27 8.45 -50.03
CA ALA A 154 -4.55 9.30 -51.18
C ALA A 154 -3.26 9.76 -51.88
N PHE A 155 -2.23 10.12 -51.10
CA PHE A 155 -0.92 10.46 -51.63
C PHE A 155 -0.28 9.29 -52.39
N TYR A 156 -0.33 8.07 -51.86
CA TYR A 156 0.19 6.88 -52.55
C TYR A 156 -0.62 6.50 -53.80
N ARG A 157 -1.96 6.55 -53.74
CA ARG A 157 -2.84 6.33 -54.89
C ARG A 157 -2.51 7.29 -56.03
N SER A 158 -2.23 8.56 -55.72
CA SER A 158 -1.91 9.59 -56.72
C SER A 158 -0.54 9.40 -57.41
N ARG A 159 0.41 8.72 -56.74
CA ARG A 159 1.80 8.61 -57.23
C ARG A 159 2.13 7.29 -57.93
N SER A 160 1.16 6.37 -58.08
CA SER A 160 1.32 5.05 -58.73
C SER A 160 2.61 4.31 -58.34
N THR A 161 3.13 4.60 -57.16
CA THR A 161 4.29 3.95 -56.55
C THR A 161 3.73 3.17 -55.38
N SER A 162 3.48 1.88 -55.61
CA SER A 162 3.09 0.97 -54.56
C SER A 162 4.10 1.07 -53.42
N PRO A 163 3.67 1.21 -52.16
CA PRO A 163 4.57 1.20 -51.03
C PRO A 163 5.27 -0.15 -51.05
N LYS A 164 6.57 -0.17 -51.37
CA LYS A 164 7.41 -1.31 -51.02
C LYS A 164 7.42 -1.32 -49.50
N LEU A 165 6.51 -2.11 -48.94
CA LEU A 165 6.47 -2.47 -47.54
C LEU A 165 7.91 -2.81 -47.13
N TYR A 166 8.53 -1.92 -46.36
CA TYR A 166 9.70 -2.27 -45.56
C TYR A 166 9.18 -3.17 -44.43
N SER A 167 8.80 -4.38 -44.86
CA SER A 167 8.40 -5.50 -44.05
C SER A 167 9.60 -5.89 -43.20
N THR A 168 9.51 -5.58 -41.91
CA THR A 168 9.82 -6.48 -40.80
C THR A 168 11.16 -7.23 -40.74
N GLN A 169 12.21 -6.84 -41.48
CA GLN A 169 13.52 -7.51 -41.39
C GLN A 169 14.45 -7.01 -40.27
N ASN A 170 14.04 -6.04 -39.44
CA ASN A 170 14.84 -5.57 -38.30
C ASN A 170 14.43 -6.18 -36.94
N LYS A 171 14.13 -7.48 -36.90
CA LYS A 171 14.06 -8.23 -35.62
C LYS A 171 15.34 -8.98 -35.26
N HIS A 172 16.37 -8.97 -36.11
CA HIS A 172 17.60 -9.76 -35.91
C HIS A 172 18.85 -8.98 -35.45
N GLN A 173 18.78 -7.68 -35.09
CA GLN A 173 20.00 -6.88 -34.83
C GLN A 173 20.23 -6.36 -33.39
N LEU A 174 19.56 -6.86 -32.36
CA LEU A 174 19.91 -6.48 -30.97
C LEU A 174 20.04 -7.67 -29.99
N SER A 175 20.48 -8.84 -30.45
CA SER A 175 21.23 -9.76 -29.59
C SER A 175 22.72 -9.39 -29.60
N ARG A 176 23.03 -8.09 -29.58
CA ARG A 176 24.35 -7.66 -29.15
C ARG A 176 24.38 -7.99 -27.66
N VAL A 177 24.99 -9.12 -27.34
CA VAL A 177 25.44 -9.46 -25.99
C VAL A 177 26.41 -8.34 -25.61
N LEU A 178 25.85 -7.23 -25.14
CA LEU A 178 26.58 -6.26 -24.35
C LEU A 178 27.04 -7.09 -23.15
N THR A 179 28.34 -7.33 -23.07
CA THR A 179 29.00 -7.84 -21.88
C THR A 179 28.49 -7.01 -20.72
N ALA A 180 27.52 -7.55 -19.99
CA ALA A 180 26.86 -6.83 -18.93
C ALA A 180 27.93 -6.53 -17.90
N ASP A 181 28.21 -5.23 -17.69
CA ASP A 181 29.11 -4.82 -16.64
C ASP A 181 28.57 -5.42 -15.34
N THR A 182 29.39 -6.28 -14.72
CA THR A 182 29.04 -6.98 -13.48
C THR A 182 28.68 -6.01 -12.34
N ASN A 183 29.00 -4.72 -12.49
CA ASN A 183 28.68 -3.66 -11.55
C ASN A 183 27.48 -2.78 -11.93
N ASP A 184 26.84 -2.99 -13.07
CA ASP A 184 25.63 -2.24 -13.44
C ASP A 184 24.48 -2.53 -12.45
N MET A 185 23.99 -1.47 -11.80
CA MET A 185 22.88 -1.55 -10.86
C MET A 185 21.58 -2.00 -11.55
N ALA A 186 21.35 -1.61 -12.81
CA ALA A 186 20.14 -2.01 -13.53
C ALA A 186 20.12 -3.52 -13.81
N TYR A 187 21.28 -4.11 -14.11
CA TYR A 187 21.43 -5.56 -14.29
C TYR A 187 21.20 -6.31 -12.97
N LYS A 188 21.79 -5.83 -11.86
CA LYS A 188 21.60 -6.41 -10.52
C LYS A 188 20.13 -6.38 -10.09
N ASP A 189 19.43 -5.29 -10.33
CA ASP A 189 18.02 -5.14 -9.97
C ASP A 189 17.12 -6.08 -10.80
N ARG A 190 17.36 -6.17 -12.12
CA ARG A 190 16.68 -7.14 -12.99
C ARG A 190 16.92 -8.59 -12.54
N LEU A 191 18.15 -8.93 -12.17
CA LEU A 191 18.48 -10.27 -11.67
C LEU A 191 17.81 -10.55 -10.32
N GLN A 192 17.74 -9.56 -9.43
CA GLN A 192 17.04 -9.68 -8.16
C GLN A 192 15.53 -9.86 -8.37
N MET A 193 14.92 -9.12 -9.29
CA MET A 193 13.51 -9.29 -9.67
C MET A 193 13.25 -10.69 -10.21
N HIS A 194 14.10 -11.20 -11.10
CA HIS A 194 13.96 -12.56 -11.61
C HIS A 194 14.04 -13.61 -10.49
N ARG A 195 14.96 -13.44 -9.52
CA ARG A 195 15.05 -14.34 -8.36
C ARG A 195 13.80 -14.28 -7.48
N ARG A 196 13.19 -13.10 -7.30
CA ARG A 196 11.93 -12.94 -6.56
C ARG A 196 10.77 -13.63 -7.28
N CYS A 197 10.63 -13.44 -8.60
CA CYS A 197 9.61 -14.12 -9.39
C CYS A 197 9.78 -15.64 -9.34
N SER A 198 10.99 -16.17 -9.52
CA SER A 198 11.22 -17.62 -9.43
C SER A 198 11.00 -18.20 -8.03
N LYS A 199 11.24 -17.43 -6.96
CA LYS A 199 10.93 -17.85 -5.59
C LYS A 199 9.42 -17.91 -5.37
N HIS A 200 8.69 -16.89 -5.83
CA HIS A 200 7.23 -16.83 -5.76
C HIS A 200 6.59 -18.01 -6.50
N GLU A 201 7.05 -18.29 -7.72
CA GLU A 201 6.52 -19.40 -8.52
C GLU A 201 6.75 -20.77 -7.84
N ARG A 202 7.88 -20.94 -7.14
CA ARG A 202 8.14 -22.17 -6.35
C ARG A 202 7.24 -22.26 -5.13
N GLU A 203 7.01 -21.15 -4.43
CA GLU A 203 6.12 -21.08 -3.28
C GLU A 203 4.67 -21.39 -3.68
N GLU A 204 4.20 -20.84 -4.80
CA GLU A 204 2.88 -21.12 -5.37
C GLU A 204 2.72 -22.60 -5.75
N ARG A 205 3.72 -23.20 -6.41
CA ARG A 205 3.70 -24.64 -6.72
C ARG A 205 3.65 -25.50 -5.46
N GLN A 206 4.43 -25.17 -4.44
CA GLN A 206 4.42 -25.90 -3.16
C GLN A 206 3.08 -25.75 -2.43
N GLN A 207 2.49 -24.56 -2.46
CA GLN A 207 1.17 -24.30 -1.88
C GLN A 207 0.10 -25.13 -2.59
N PHE A 208 0.12 -25.14 -3.93
CA PHE A 208 -0.77 -25.93 -4.75
C PHE A 208 -0.65 -27.43 -4.47
N GLU A 209 0.57 -27.96 -4.37
CA GLU A 209 0.81 -29.37 -4.02
C GLU A 209 0.30 -29.72 -2.62
N LYS A 210 0.44 -28.83 -1.64
CA LYS A 210 -0.10 -29.02 -0.28
C LYS A 210 -1.62 -29.08 -0.31
N ASN A 211 -2.27 -28.13 -0.99
CA ASN A 211 -3.72 -28.09 -1.13
C ASN A 211 -4.24 -29.37 -1.81
N MET A 212 -3.59 -29.81 -2.91
CA MET A 212 -3.92 -31.07 -3.59
C MET A 212 -3.79 -32.30 -2.68
N ARG A 213 -2.78 -32.34 -1.81
CA ARG A 213 -2.62 -33.44 -0.82
C ARG A 213 -3.71 -33.41 0.25
N GLU A 214 -4.11 -32.23 0.71
CA GLU A 214 -5.18 -32.08 1.68
C GLU A 214 -6.54 -32.46 1.10
N GLU A 215 -6.83 -32.01 -0.13
CA GLU A 215 -8.04 -32.40 -0.87
C GLU A 215 -8.10 -33.92 -1.09
N LYS A 216 -6.98 -34.54 -1.49
CA LYS A 216 -6.92 -36.01 -1.62
C LYS A 216 -7.26 -36.71 -0.29
N LYS A 217 -6.75 -36.22 0.84
CA LYS A 217 -7.09 -36.78 2.16
C LYS A 217 -8.58 -36.63 2.48
N VAL A 218 -9.22 -35.52 2.11
CA VAL A 218 -10.66 -35.31 2.29
C VAL A 218 -11.46 -36.28 1.41
N LEU A 219 -11.09 -36.44 0.15
CA LEU A 219 -11.72 -37.38 -0.77
C LEU A 219 -11.59 -38.83 -0.27
N THR A 220 -10.40 -39.25 0.18
CA THR A 220 -10.21 -40.58 0.75
C THR A 220 -11.08 -40.81 1.99
N LYS A 221 -11.29 -39.79 2.83
CA LYS A 221 -12.18 -39.88 3.99
C LYS A 221 -13.65 -40.01 3.60
N LEU A 222 -14.10 -39.31 2.55
CA LEU A 222 -15.50 -39.31 2.12
C LEU A 222 -15.89 -40.59 1.38
N PHE A 223 -14.99 -41.13 0.56
CA PHE A 223 -15.31 -42.25 -0.35
C PHE A 223 -14.73 -43.60 0.09
N GLY A 224 -13.92 -43.62 1.16
CA GLY A 224 -13.26 -44.82 1.67
C GLY A 224 -12.02 -45.23 0.87
N THR A 225 -11.40 -46.36 1.24
CA THR A 225 -10.12 -46.84 0.68
C THR A 225 -10.28 -47.98 -0.33
N GLY A 226 -11.42 -48.07 -1.04
CA GLY A 226 -11.67 -49.15 -2.00
C GLY A 226 -11.44 -48.74 -3.46
N GLU A 227 -11.38 -49.72 -4.37
CA GLU A 227 -11.25 -49.51 -5.83
C GLU A 227 -12.30 -48.53 -6.41
N ARG A 228 -13.48 -48.44 -5.79
CA ARG A 228 -14.54 -47.52 -6.21
C ARG A 228 -14.15 -46.06 -5.98
N ALA A 229 -13.38 -45.77 -4.92
CA ALA A 229 -12.88 -44.43 -4.64
C ALA A 229 -11.78 -44.02 -5.62
N GLU A 230 -10.92 -44.95 -6.03
CA GLU A 230 -9.87 -44.70 -7.03
C GLU A 230 -10.47 -44.37 -8.40
N ARG A 231 -11.45 -45.15 -8.86
CA ARG A 231 -12.18 -44.85 -10.11
C ARG A 231 -12.86 -43.49 -10.09
N LEU A 232 -13.40 -43.09 -8.94
CA LEU A 232 -14.01 -41.76 -8.77
C LEU A 232 -12.96 -40.64 -8.79
N GLU A 233 -11.79 -40.85 -8.15
CA GLU A 233 -10.66 -39.91 -8.19
C GLU A 233 -10.18 -39.69 -9.63
N GLU A 234 -10.05 -40.75 -10.42
CA GLU A 234 -9.69 -40.65 -11.84
C GLU A 234 -10.73 -39.88 -12.65
N THR A 235 -12.02 -40.15 -12.42
CA THR A 235 -13.11 -39.47 -13.12
C THR A 235 -13.11 -37.97 -12.80
N LEU A 236 -12.90 -37.60 -11.52
CA LEU A 236 -12.81 -36.19 -11.11
C LEU A 236 -11.59 -35.49 -11.72
N LYS A 237 -10.43 -36.13 -11.76
CA LYS A 237 -9.24 -35.58 -12.45
C LYS A 237 -9.49 -35.34 -13.93
N TYR A 238 -10.18 -36.27 -14.60
CA TYR A 238 -10.54 -36.12 -16.01
C TYR A 238 -11.48 -34.93 -16.24
N LEU A 239 -12.51 -34.78 -15.40
CA LEU A 239 -13.45 -33.65 -15.46
C LEU A 239 -12.75 -32.30 -15.20
N GLN A 240 -11.85 -32.24 -14.21
CA GLN A 240 -11.09 -31.03 -13.90
C GLN A 240 -10.18 -30.63 -15.07
N LYS A 241 -9.46 -31.60 -15.66
CA LYS A 241 -8.62 -31.35 -16.84
C LYS A 241 -9.45 -30.87 -18.04
N GLY A 242 -10.65 -31.42 -18.22
CA GLY A 242 -11.59 -30.96 -19.25
C GLY A 242 -12.06 -29.52 -19.01
N TYR A 243 -12.33 -29.15 -17.76
CA TYR A 243 -12.72 -27.80 -17.38
C TYR A 243 -11.62 -26.77 -17.63
N GLU A 244 -10.38 -27.06 -17.21
CA GLU A 244 -9.21 -26.20 -17.44
C GLU A 244 -8.96 -25.98 -18.94
N LYS A 245 -9.00 -27.06 -19.74
CA LYS A 245 -8.88 -26.96 -21.20
C LYS A 245 -9.98 -26.08 -21.80
N GLY A 246 -11.21 -26.20 -21.31
CA GLY A 246 -12.32 -25.35 -21.75
C GLY A 246 -12.14 -23.87 -21.39
N GLN A 247 -11.50 -23.56 -20.26
CA GLN A 247 -11.15 -22.19 -19.89
C GLN A 247 -10.07 -21.62 -20.81
N ASP A 248 -9.04 -22.41 -21.12
CA ASP A 248 -7.97 -22.02 -22.05
C ASP A 248 -8.51 -21.75 -23.46
N GLU A 249 -9.40 -22.61 -23.95
CA GLU A 249 -10.09 -22.43 -25.25
C GLU A 249 -10.96 -21.17 -25.26
N LYS A 250 -11.70 -20.89 -24.17
CA LYS A 250 -12.46 -19.64 -24.04
C LYS A 250 -11.54 -18.41 -24.06
N ALA A 251 -10.41 -18.45 -23.35
CA ALA A 251 -9.45 -17.37 -23.31
C ALA A 251 -8.78 -17.16 -24.68
N GLN A 252 -8.50 -18.23 -25.42
CA GLN A 252 -8.01 -18.14 -26.81
C GLN A 252 -9.06 -17.53 -27.74
N ASN A 253 -10.31 -18.01 -27.69
CA ASN A 253 -11.40 -17.50 -28.53
C ASN A 253 -11.67 -16.01 -28.25
N GLN A 254 -11.59 -15.57 -27.00
CA GLN A 254 -11.74 -14.15 -26.64
C GLN A 254 -10.59 -13.29 -27.18
N LYS A 255 -9.37 -13.82 -27.27
CA LYS A 255 -8.25 -13.13 -27.92
C LYS A 255 -8.44 -13.04 -29.44
N TYR A 256 -8.97 -14.09 -30.06
CA TYR A 256 -9.28 -14.08 -31.50
C TYR A 256 -10.40 -13.10 -31.83
N SER A 257 -11.48 -13.02 -31.02
CA SER A 257 -12.57 -12.06 -31.28
C SER A 257 -12.11 -10.60 -31.20
N LEU A 258 -11.19 -10.28 -30.29
CA LEU A 258 -10.62 -8.93 -30.19
C LEU A 258 -9.75 -8.53 -31.39
N ASN A 259 -9.23 -9.52 -32.14
CA ASN A 259 -8.42 -9.28 -33.33
C ASN A 259 -9.25 -9.30 -34.62
N SER A 260 -10.44 -9.90 -34.64
CA SER A 260 -11.30 -9.92 -35.83
C SER A 260 -12.10 -8.64 -36.03
N ASP A 261 -12.35 -7.88 -34.96
CA ASP A 261 -13.07 -6.60 -35.04
C ASP A 261 -12.18 -5.47 -35.59
N SER A 262 -10.86 -5.69 -35.68
CA SER A 262 -9.92 -4.75 -36.31
C SER A 262 -9.82 -4.84 -37.84
N ASP A 263 -10.42 -5.86 -38.46
CA ASP A 263 -10.26 -6.14 -39.90
C ASP A 263 -11.51 -5.82 -40.75
N ASN A 264 -12.61 -5.30 -40.17
CA ASN A 264 -13.88 -5.03 -40.87
C ASN A 264 -14.36 -3.57 -40.83
N GLU A 265 -13.53 -2.62 -40.40
CA GLU A 265 -13.80 -1.18 -40.61
C GLU A 265 -13.06 -0.66 -41.86
N GLU A 266 -13.28 -1.32 -43.01
CA GLU A 266 -12.93 -0.85 -44.35
C GLU A 266 -14.19 -0.50 -45.15
#